data_AF-A0A9E6UVN1-F1
#
_entry.id   AF-A0A9E6UVN1-F1
#
_cell.length_a   1.000
_cell.length_b   1.000
_cell.length_c   1.000
_cell.angle_alpha   90.00
_cell.angle_beta   90.00
_cell.angle_gamma   90.00
#
_symmetry.space_group_name_H-M   'P 1'
#
loop_
_entity.id
_entity.type
_entity.pdbx_description
1 polymer ?
#
loop_
_entity_poly.entity_id
_entity_poly.type
_entity_poly.pdbx_seq_one_letter_code
_entity_poly.pdbx_strand_id
1 'polypeptide(L)'
;MPATDQPKPRTTHDRLLDVAEHYIRQVGFHAFSFRDLATETGIKSASVHHHFPTKAALGVALVQRYRQRILAALEPLDDQPPSTALAALIAAHRTTLTTLDGLCIAGMLGAEEASLPPEVASETRPTHRRRRAVCWPPSTAR
;
A
#
# COMPACT_ATOMS: atom_id res chain seq x y z
N MET A 1 -14.20 16.29 -11.86
CA MET A 1 -14.08 14.93 -12.41
C MET A 1 -12.66 14.46 -12.13
N PRO A 2 -12.40 13.31 -11.47
CA PRO A 2 -11.02 12.90 -11.28
C PRO A 2 -10.48 12.48 -12.65
N ALA A 3 -9.24 12.88 -12.94
CA ALA A 3 -8.55 12.51 -14.15
C ALA A 3 -8.51 10.98 -14.28
N THR A 4 -9.09 10.47 -15.36
CA THR A 4 -8.88 9.09 -15.80
C THR A 4 -7.42 8.95 -16.20
N ASP A 5 -6.62 8.43 -15.27
CA ASP A 5 -5.31 7.85 -15.57
C ASP A 5 -5.52 6.76 -16.63
N GLN A 6 -5.05 7.00 -17.86
CA GLN A 6 -5.14 5.99 -18.91
C GLN A 6 -4.23 4.81 -18.52
N PRO A 7 -4.73 3.57 -18.45
CA PRO A 7 -3.93 2.46 -17.97
C PRO A 7 -2.85 2.13 -18.99
N LYS A 8 -1.58 2.36 -18.62
CA LYS A 8 -0.43 1.75 -19.30
C LYS A 8 -0.67 0.22 -19.39
N PRO A 9 -0.33 -0.45 -20.51
CA PRO A 9 -0.51 -1.89 -20.61
C PRO A 9 0.20 -2.59 -19.43
N ARG A 10 -0.59 -3.30 -18.61
CA ARG A 10 -0.11 -3.88 -17.34
C ARG A 10 0.95 -4.93 -17.63
N THR A 11 2.16 -4.66 -17.17
CA THR A 11 3.28 -5.59 -17.27
C THR A 11 3.09 -6.76 -16.30
N THR A 12 3.82 -7.87 -16.50
CA THR A 12 3.84 -8.98 -15.53
C THR A 12 4.26 -8.51 -14.14
N HIS A 13 5.22 -7.56 -14.08
CA HIS A 13 5.65 -6.93 -12.85
C HIS A 13 4.47 -6.23 -12.13
N ASP A 14 3.65 -5.46 -12.86
CA ASP A 14 2.50 -4.77 -12.27
C ASP A 14 1.45 -5.77 -11.77
N ARG A 15 1.18 -6.83 -12.55
CA ARG A 15 0.24 -7.89 -12.14
C ARG A 15 0.67 -8.58 -10.85
N LEU A 16 1.96 -8.87 -10.69
CA LEU A 16 2.50 -9.44 -9.45
C LEU A 16 2.30 -8.50 -8.26
N LEU A 17 2.52 -7.19 -8.45
CA LEU A 17 2.26 -6.20 -7.41
C LEU A 17 0.78 -6.09 -7.07
N ASP A 18 -0.12 -6.21 -8.04
CA ASP A 18 -1.57 -6.14 -7.81
C ASP A 18 -2.08 -7.35 -7.02
N VAL A 19 -1.59 -8.55 -7.33
CA VAL A 19 -1.90 -9.74 -6.55
C VAL A 19 -1.32 -9.64 -5.14
N ALA A 20 -0.06 -9.21 -5.00
CA ALA A 20 0.55 -9.01 -3.69
C ALA A 20 -0.19 -7.96 -2.86
N GLU A 21 -0.62 -6.87 -3.48
CA GLU A 21 -1.47 -5.84 -2.88
C GLU A 21 -2.78 -6.43 -2.35
N HIS A 22 -3.43 -7.28 -3.14
CA HIS A 22 -4.67 -7.94 -2.72
C HIS A 22 -4.46 -8.80 -1.47
N TYR A 23 -3.44 -9.67 -1.47
CA TYR A 23 -3.11 -10.49 -0.30
C TYR A 23 -2.83 -9.64 0.95
N ILE A 24 -1.99 -8.60 0.82
CA ILE A 24 -1.62 -7.76 1.97
C ILE A 24 -2.85 -7.06 2.56
N ARG A 25 -3.77 -6.58 1.71
CA ARG A 25 -4.99 -5.91 2.16
C ARG A 25 -5.94 -6.85 2.92
N GLN A 26 -5.97 -8.13 2.56
CA GLN A 26 -6.88 -9.11 3.16
C GLN A 26 -6.31 -9.77 4.42
N VAL A 27 -5.06 -10.23 4.34
CA VAL A 27 -4.48 -11.18 5.31
C VAL A 27 -3.09 -10.79 5.81
N GLY A 28 -2.47 -9.74 5.25
CA GLY A 28 -1.17 -9.22 5.69
C GLY A 28 0.02 -9.71 4.87
N PHE A 29 1.20 -9.17 5.17
CA PHE A 29 2.43 -9.39 4.40
C PHE A 29 2.90 -10.83 4.46
N HIS A 30 2.73 -11.49 5.60
CA HIS A 30 3.27 -12.83 5.82
C HIS A 30 2.42 -13.94 5.18
N ALA A 31 1.18 -13.65 4.80
CA ALA A 31 0.19 -14.64 4.41
C ALA A 31 0.31 -15.20 2.98
N PHE A 32 1.23 -14.70 2.15
CA PHE A 32 1.42 -15.18 0.78
C PHE A 32 2.88 -15.55 0.48
N SER A 33 3.08 -16.37 -0.54
CA SER A 33 4.39 -16.78 -1.07
C SER A 33 4.50 -16.48 -2.56
N PHE A 34 5.70 -16.59 -3.12
CA PHE A 34 5.90 -16.46 -4.57
C PHE A 34 5.22 -17.55 -5.37
N ARG A 35 4.98 -18.72 -4.76
CA ARG A 35 4.20 -19.77 -5.38
C ARG A 35 2.75 -19.33 -5.56
N ASP A 36 2.17 -18.71 -4.53
CA ASP A 36 0.78 -18.21 -4.59
C ASP A 36 0.66 -17.13 -5.66
N LEU A 37 1.62 -16.19 -5.73
CA LEU A 37 1.66 -15.18 -6.79
C LEU A 37 1.78 -15.80 -8.19
N ALA A 38 2.64 -16.81 -8.36
CA ALA A 38 2.79 -17.52 -9.62
C ALA A 38 1.49 -18.21 -10.05
N THR A 39 0.84 -18.89 -9.12
CA THR A 39 -0.45 -19.55 -9.34
C THR A 39 -1.51 -18.54 -9.78
N GLU A 40 -1.67 -17.45 -9.05
CA GLU A 40 -2.70 -16.44 -9.32
C GLU A 40 -2.44 -15.67 -10.62
N THR A 41 -1.18 -15.39 -10.94
CA THR A 41 -0.81 -14.68 -12.18
C THR A 41 -0.64 -15.58 -13.40
N GLY A 42 -0.69 -16.91 -13.22
CA GLY A 42 -0.53 -17.90 -14.28
C GLY A 42 0.89 -17.99 -14.85
N ILE A 43 1.91 -17.57 -14.10
CA ILE A 43 3.32 -17.64 -14.52
C ILE A 43 4.09 -18.71 -13.74
N LYS A 44 5.30 -19.05 -14.19
CA LYS A 44 6.17 -19.98 -13.46
C LYS A 44 6.76 -19.29 -12.22
N SER A 45 6.91 -20.02 -11.12
CA SER A 45 7.54 -19.51 -9.89
C SER A 45 8.93 -18.92 -10.13
N ALA A 46 9.72 -19.52 -11.04
CA ALA A 46 11.03 -18.99 -11.44
C ALA A 46 10.94 -17.59 -12.08
N SER A 47 9.86 -17.30 -12.81
CA SER A 47 9.62 -15.98 -13.41
C SER A 47 9.29 -14.93 -12.36
N VAL A 48 8.63 -15.30 -11.24
CA VAL A 48 8.40 -14.38 -10.11
C VAL A 48 9.74 -13.92 -9.53
N HIS A 49 10.67 -14.85 -9.32
CA HIS A 49 12.02 -14.53 -8.83
C HIS A 49 12.83 -13.65 -9.79
N HIS A 50 12.57 -13.73 -11.09
CA HIS A 50 13.18 -12.83 -12.08
C HIS A 50 12.69 -11.38 -11.94
N HIS A 51 11.41 -11.18 -11.61
CA HIS A 51 10.84 -9.86 -11.37
C HIS A 51 11.20 -9.31 -9.99
N PHE A 52 11.18 -10.17 -8.97
CA PHE A 52 11.48 -9.81 -7.59
C PHE A 52 12.41 -10.84 -6.98
N PRO A 53 13.68 -10.50 -6.71
CA PRO A 53 14.65 -11.49 -6.21
C PRO A 53 14.27 -12.00 -4.81
N THR A 54 13.61 -11.16 -4.00
CA THR A 54 13.16 -11.52 -2.64
C THR A 54 11.75 -10.98 -2.37
N LYS A 55 11.04 -11.60 -1.41
CA LYS A 55 9.74 -11.10 -0.94
C LYS A 55 9.85 -9.70 -0.32
N ALA A 56 10.97 -9.38 0.31
CA ALA A 56 11.25 -8.04 0.80
C ALA A 56 11.33 -7.01 -0.34
N ALA A 57 12.01 -7.34 -1.45
CA ALA A 57 12.07 -6.46 -2.62
C ALA A 57 10.70 -6.20 -3.24
N LEU A 58 9.85 -7.23 -3.32
CA LEU A 58 8.43 -7.08 -3.71
C LEU A 58 7.69 -6.15 -2.74
N GLY A 59 7.87 -6.34 -1.43
CA GLY A 59 7.26 -5.49 -0.39
C GLY A 59 7.66 -4.02 -0.52
N VAL A 60 8.95 -3.74 -0.69
CA VAL A 60 9.47 -2.38 -0.92
C VAL A 60 8.84 -1.75 -2.16
N ALA A 61 8.86 -2.46 -3.30
CA ALA A 61 8.28 -1.97 -4.55
C ALA A 61 6.79 -1.66 -4.41
N LEU A 62 6.05 -2.52 -3.69
CA LEU A 62 4.63 -2.31 -3.43
C LEU A 62 4.37 -1.08 -2.55
N VAL A 63 5.13 -0.92 -1.46
CA VAL A 63 4.98 0.25 -0.57
C VAL A 63 5.31 1.54 -1.30
N GLN A 64 6.35 1.55 -2.13
CA GLN A 64 6.72 2.71 -2.95
C GLN A 64 5.60 3.05 -3.96
N ARG A 65 5.06 2.05 -4.67
CA ARG A 65 3.92 2.23 -5.58
C ARG A 65 2.69 2.78 -4.86
N TYR A 66 2.36 2.22 -3.70
CA TYR A 66 1.25 2.67 -2.88
C TYR A 66 1.44 4.13 -2.42
N ARG A 67 2.65 4.47 -1.95
CA ARG A 67 3.00 5.82 -1.52
C ARG A 67 2.85 6.84 -2.65
N GLN A 68 3.30 6.52 -3.86
CA GLN A 68 3.13 7.38 -5.02
C GLN A 68 1.65 7.64 -5.32
N ARG A 69 0.81 6.58 -5.32
CA ARG A 69 -0.64 6.70 -5.54
C ARG A 69 -1.32 7.55 -4.48
N ILE A 70 -0.93 7.38 -3.21
CA ILE A 70 -1.49 8.16 -2.11
C ILE A 70 -1.04 9.61 -2.19
N LEU A 71 0.24 9.90 -2.45
CA LEU A 71 0.71 11.29 -2.60
C LEU A 71 -0.02 12.00 -3.74
N ALA A 72 -0.16 11.35 -4.90
CA ALA A 72 -0.91 11.91 -6.03
C ALA A 72 -2.40 12.12 -5.70
N ALA A 73 -3.02 11.24 -4.92
CA ALA A 73 -4.41 11.39 -4.51
C ALA A 73 -4.62 12.51 -3.46
N LEU A 74 -3.56 12.86 -2.72
CA LEU A 74 -3.60 13.87 -1.67
C LEU A 74 -3.21 15.25 -2.15
N GLU A 75 -2.36 15.36 -3.17
CA GLU A 75 -1.89 16.63 -3.74
C GLU A 75 -3.04 17.62 -4.03
N PRO A 76 -4.20 17.22 -4.61
CA PRO A 76 -5.32 18.15 -4.81
C PRO A 76 -5.98 18.66 -3.52
N LEU A 77 -5.69 18.03 -2.37
CA LEU A 77 -6.25 18.38 -1.07
C LEU A 77 -5.38 19.35 -0.28
N ASP A 78 -4.15 19.63 -0.72
CA ASP A 78 -3.20 20.46 0.02
C ASP A 78 -3.72 21.91 0.20
N ASP A 79 -4.45 22.43 -0.77
CA ASP A 79 -5.07 23.76 -0.75
C ASP A 79 -6.53 23.76 -0.25
N GLN A 80 -7.05 22.61 0.21
CA GLN A 80 -8.43 22.49 0.65
C GLN A 80 -8.58 22.76 2.16
N PRO A 81 -9.78 23.21 2.62
CA PRO A 81 -10.07 23.31 4.04
C PRO A 81 -9.86 21.96 4.74
N PRO A 82 -9.38 21.94 6.01
CA PRO A 82 -9.11 20.70 6.74
C PRO A 82 -10.31 19.74 6.80
N SER A 83 -11.53 20.26 6.88
CA SER A 83 -12.76 19.46 6.88
C SER A 83 -12.99 18.72 5.55
N THR A 84 -12.73 19.38 4.42
CA THR A 84 -12.81 18.79 3.08
C THR A 84 -11.75 17.72 2.88
N ALA A 85 -10.50 18.01 3.27
CA ALA A 85 -9.41 17.05 3.19
C ALA A 85 -9.68 15.82 4.07
N LEU A 86 -10.21 16.02 5.29
CA LEU A 86 -10.59 14.93 6.19
C LEU A 86 -11.75 14.10 5.62
N ALA A 87 -12.77 14.72 5.06
CA ALA A 87 -13.88 14.01 4.44
C ALA A 87 -13.42 13.15 3.25
N ALA A 88 -12.50 13.66 2.42
CA ALA A 88 -11.90 12.92 1.32
C ALA A 88 -11.07 11.73 1.80
N LEU A 89 -10.29 11.89 2.86
CA LEU A 89 -9.55 10.80 3.51
C LEU A 89 -10.49 9.71 4.04
N ILE A 90 -11.56 10.10 4.75
CA ILE A 90 -12.57 9.17 5.27
C ILE A 90 -13.23 8.40 4.12
N ALA A 91 -13.60 9.10 3.03
CA ALA A 91 -14.18 8.47 1.86
C ALA A 91 -13.22 7.44 1.22
N ALA A 92 -11.94 7.77 1.06
CA ALA A 92 -10.94 6.86 0.52
C ALA A 92 -10.75 5.60 1.40
N HIS A 93 -10.74 5.76 2.73
CA HIS A 93 -10.70 4.64 3.66
C HIS A 93 -11.97 3.79 3.59
N ARG A 94 -13.15 4.42 3.53
CA ARG A 94 -14.42 3.71 3.38
C ARG A 94 -14.46 2.90 2.09
N THR A 95 -14.08 3.48 0.95
CA THR A 95 -13.99 2.75 -0.33
C THR A 95 -13.04 1.55 -0.23
N THR A 96 -11.91 1.71 0.44
CA THR A 96 -10.98 0.59 0.66
C THR A 96 -11.65 -0.55 1.42
N LEU A 97 -12.33 -0.24 2.53
CA LEU A 97 -13.02 -1.23 3.36
C LEU A 97 -14.20 -1.89 2.66
N THR A 98 -14.99 -1.14 1.89
CA THR A 98 -16.27 -1.63 1.36
C THR A 98 -16.19 -2.15 -0.07
N THR A 99 -15.24 -1.66 -0.87
CA THR A 99 -15.18 -1.93 -2.33
C THR A 99 -13.97 -2.77 -2.72
N LEU A 100 -12.84 -2.60 -2.03
CA LEU A 100 -11.64 -3.42 -2.27
C LEU A 100 -11.55 -4.62 -1.33
N ASP A 101 -12.59 -4.83 -0.49
CA ASP A 101 -12.73 -5.94 0.46
C ASP A 101 -11.44 -6.23 1.24
N GLY A 102 -10.93 -5.18 1.88
CA GLY A 102 -9.68 -5.28 2.62
C GLY A 102 -9.28 -3.97 3.31
N LEU A 103 -8.24 -4.09 4.14
CA LEU A 103 -7.70 -2.96 4.89
C LEU A 103 -6.77 -2.11 4.02
N CYS A 104 -6.51 -0.90 4.48
CA CYS A 104 -5.51 -0.03 3.87
C CYS A 104 -4.11 -0.64 4.06
N ILE A 105 -3.28 -0.66 3.00
CA ILE A 105 -1.90 -1.19 3.07
C ILE A 105 -1.10 -0.53 4.18
N ALA A 106 -1.19 0.79 4.34
CA ALA A 106 -0.51 1.49 5.42
C ALA A 106 -0.99 1.03 6.82
N GLY A 107 -2.28 0.69 6.95
CA GLY A 107 -2.81 0.15 8.20
C GLY A 107 -2.29 -1.26 8.47
N MET A 108 -2.34 -2.15 7.47
CA MET A 108 -1.86 -3.53 7.58
C MET A 108 -0.38 -3.61 7.89
N LEU A 109 0.45 -2.94 7.08
CA LEU A 109 1.90 -2.98 7.26
C LEU A 109 2.36 -2.19 8.49
N GLY A 110 1.60 -1.18 8.92
CA GLY A 110 1.84 -0.51 10.20
C GLY A 110 1.57 -1.42 11.40
N ALA A 111 0.53 -2.26 11.33
CA ALA A 111 0.23 -3.25 12.36
C ALA A 111 1.28 -4.37 12.42
N GLU A 112 1.88 -4.72 11.28
CA GLU A 112 2.91 -5.75 11.17
C GLU A 112 4.35 -5.21 11.28
N GLU A 113 4.55 -3.91 11.51
CA GLU A 113 5.86 -3.24 11.36
C GLU A 113 7.00 -3.97 12.09
N ALA A 114 6.73 -4.50 13.30
CA ALA A 114 7.72 -5.18 14.13
C ALA A 114 8.21 -6.53 13.56
N SER A 115 7.44 -7.17 12.69
CA SER A 115 7.77 -8.48 12.09
C SER A 115 8.15 -8.39 10.61
N LEU A 116 8.08 -7.19 10.01
CA LEU A 116 8.47 -6.97 8.63
C LEU A 116 9.99 -7.05 8.45
N PRO A 117 10.47 -7.47 7.26
CA PRO A 117 11.87 -7.27 6.89
C PRO A 117 12.28 -5.80 7.05
N PRO A 118 13.50 -5.50 7.54
CA PRO A 118 13.95 -4.14 7.82
C PRO A 118 13.79 -3.18 6.64
N GLU A 119 13.98 -3.66 5.42
CA GLU A 119 13.84 -2.87 4.19
C GLU A 119 12.39 -2.42 3.99
N VAL A 120 11.43 -3.32 4.19
CA VAL A 120 10.00 -3.01 4.09
C VAL A 120 9.56 -2.10 5.24
N ALA A 121 9.98 -2.39 6.47
CA ALA A 121 9.66 -1.56 7.65
C ALA A 121 10.21 -0.13 7.51
N SER A 122 11.36 0.03 6.86
CA SER A 122 11.93 1.36 6.60
C SER A 122 11.11 2.20 5.61
N GLU A 123 10.30 1.58 4.76
CA GLU A 123 9.42 2.24 3.80
C GLU A 123 8.01 2.51 4.37
N THR A 124 7.59 1.76 5.38
CA THR A 124 6.32 2.00 6.09
C THR A 124 6.45 3.17 7.06
N ARG A 125 7.57 3.27 7.80
CA ARG A 125 7.86 4.34 8.78
C ARG A 125 7.71 5.79 8.28
N PRO A 126 8.17 6.17 7.07
CA PRO A 126 8.04 7.53 6.54
C PRO A 126 6.57 7.94 6.36
N THR A 127 5.70 6.98 6.02
CA THR A 127 4.26 7.19 5.85
C THR A 127 3.59 7.54 7.18
N HIS A 128 4.03 6.91 8.28
CA HIS A 128 3.49 7.17 9.63
C HIS A 128 4.09 8.43 10.30
N ARG A 129 5.39 8.70 10.14
CA ARG A 129 6.06 9.84 10.81
C ARG A 129 5.70 11.21 10.24
N ARG A 130 5.50 11.36 8.92
CA ARG A 130 5.04 12.65 8.34
C ARG A 130 3.59 12.99 8.72
N ARG A 131 2.79 12.02 9.16
CA ARG A 131 1.39 12.20 9.59
C ARG A 131 1.15 12.03 11.09
N ARG A 132 2.20 12.02 11.93
CA ARG A 132 2.01 12.13 13.39
C ARG A 132 1.27 13.41 13.77
N ALA A 133 1.51 14.53 13.06
CA ALA A 133 0.80 15.78 13.31
C ALA A 133 -0.72 15.71 13.10
N VAL A 134 -1.23 14.76 12.28
CA VAL A 134 -2.67 14.67 11.95
C VAL A 134 -3.36 13.52 12.69
N CYS A 135 -2.69 12.38 12.88
CA CYS A 135 -3.32 11.17 13.45
C CYS A 135 -2.86 10.83 14.88
N TRP A 136 -1.79 11.46 15.40
CA TRP A 136 -1.27 11.22 16.75
C TRP A 136 -0.69 12.51 17.32
N PRO A 137 -1.53 13.41 17.88
CA PRO A 137 -0.99 14.51 18.66
C PRO A 137 -0.05 13.90 19.72
N PRO A 138 1.12 14.53 20.00
CA PRO A 138 1.98 14.05 21.07
C PRO A 138 1.10 13.90 22.30
N SER A 139 1.03 12.69 22.85
CA SER A 139 0.35 12.45 24.11
C SER A 139 0.96 13.43 25.10
N THR A 140 0.22 14.46 25.48
CA THR A 140 0.48 15.14 26.73
C THR A 140 0.21 14.09 27.80
N ALA A 141 1.24 13.34 28.13
CA ALA A 141 1.30 12.64 29.39
C ALA A 141 1.08 13.70 30.46
N ARG A 142 -0.11 13.67 31.06
CA ARG A 142 -0.40 14.26 32.35
C ARG A 142 -1.42 13.37 33.03
#